data_AF-R9WMX2-F1
#
_entry.id   AF-R9WMX2-F1
#
_cell.length_a   1.000
_cell.length_b   1.000
_cell.length_c   1.000
_cell.angle_alpha   90.00
_cell.angle_beta   90.00
_cell.angle_gamma   90.00
#
_symmetry.space_group_name_H-M   'P 1'
#
loop_
_entity.id
_entity.type
_entity.pdbx_description
1 polymer ?
#
loop_
_entity_poly.entity_id
_entity_poly.type
_entity_poly.pdbx_seq_one_letter_code
_entity_poly.pdbx_strand_id
1 'polypeptide(L)' 'MKETIYLDHAAMTPMAPEVIDVMTKALNENYGNASSIHQLGKKNRGPLSIK' A
#
# COMPACT_ATOMS: atom_id res chain seq x y z
N MET A 1 17.53 27.67 -4.61
CA MET A 1 16.72 26.96 -3.61
C MET A 1 17.66 26.31 -2.62
N LYS A 2 17.36 26.32 -1.33
CA LYS A 2 18.23 25.72 -0.30
C LYS A 2 17.87 24.24 -0.17
N GLU A 3 18.86 23.36 -0.16
CA GLU A 3 18.61 21.93 0.06
C GLU A 3 18.24 21.67 1.52
N THR A 4 17.22 20.83 1.72
CA THR A 4 16.75 20.41 3.05
C THR A 4 17.30 19.01 3.33
N ILE A 5 17.99 18.85 4.45
CA ILE A 5 18.51 17.55 4.89
C ILE A 5 17.55 16.98 5.94
N TYR A 6 17.03 15.78 5.69
CA TYR A 6 16.18 15.05 6.63
C TYR A 6 17.02 14.11 7.50
N LEU A 7 16.91 14.23 8.83
CA LEU A 7 17.74 13.48 9.79
C LEU A 7 16.93 12.77 10.88
N ASP A 8 15.60 12.65 10.72
CA ASP A 8 14.70 12.08 11.74
C ASP A 8 14.06 10.75 11.30
N HIS A 9 14.89 9.83 10.80
CA HIS A 9 14.45 8.52 10.35
C HIS A 9 13.88 7.62 11.47
N ALA A 10 14.22 7.92 12.73
CA ALA A 10 13.74 7.19 13.89
C ALA A 10 12.25 7.47 14.16
N ALA A 11 11.77 8.68 13.87
CA ALA A 11 10.35 9.01 13.99
C ALA A 11 9.54 8.52 12.78
N MET A 12 10.04 8.74 11.56
CA MET A 12 9.39 8.29 10.33
C MET A 12 10.41 8.20 9.20
N THR A 13 10.16 7.35 8.20
CA THR A 13 11.01 7.23 7.02
C THR A 13 10.19 7.49 5.76
N PRO A 14 10.72 8.24 4.77
CA PRO A 14 10.07 8.38 3.47
C PRO A 14 9.83 7.01 2.84
N MET A 15 8.67 6.83 2.20
CA MET A 15 8.44 5.60 1.46
C MET A 15 9.38 5.53 0.27
N ALA A 16 9.91 4.34 0.00
CA ALA A 16 10.68 4.10 -1.21
C ALA A 16 9.77 4.25 -2.45
N PRO A 17 10.25 4.80 -3.58
CA PRO A 17 9.45 5.00 -4.78
C PRO A 17 8.71 3.74 -5.25
N GLU A 18 9.36 2.59 -5.19
CA GLU A 18 8.76 1.31 -5.57
C GLU A 18 7.57 0.91 -4.68
N VAL A 19 7.58 1.33 -3.41
CA VAL A 19 6.45 1.11 -2.49
C VAL A 19 5.30 2.03 -2.88
N ILE A 20 5.58 3.30 -3.22
CA ILE A 20 4.58 4.25 -3.69
C ILE A 20 3.87 3.71 -4.94
N ASP A 21 4.63 3.18 -5.90
CA ASP A 21 4.09 2.64 -7.15
C ASP A 21 3.17 1.45 -6.91
N VAL A 22 3.62 0.48 -6.11
CA VAL A 22 2.83 -0.71 -5.77
C VAL A 22 1.56 -0.33 -5.03
N MET A 23 1.65 0.58 -4.05
CA MET A 23 0.50 1.03 -3.29
C MET A 23 -0.49 1.82 -4.15
N THR A 24 0.00 2.69 -5.04
CA THR A 24 -0.85 3.45 -5.97
C THR A 24 -1.60 2.52 -6.91
N LYS A 25 -0.92 1.51 -7.45
CA LYS A 25 -1.55 0.49 -8.30
C LYS A 25 -2.61 -0.29 -7.53
N ALA A 26 -2.30 -0.75 -6.32
CA ALA A 26 -3.25 -1.48 -5.48
C ALA A 26 -4.50 -0.64 -5.15
N LEU A 27 -4.33 0.64 -4.85
CA LEU A 27 -5.47 1.54 -4.56
C LEU A 27 -6.35 1.78 -5.80
N ASN A 28 -5.77 1.81 -7.00
CA ASN A 28 -6.51 1.99 -8.24
C ASN A 28 -7.22 0.70 -8.69
N GLU A 29 -6.53 -0.44 -8.62
CA GLU A 29 -7.01 -1.71 -9.18
C GLU A 29 -7.77 -2.59 -8.17
N ASN A 30 -7.50 -2.45 -6.87
CA ASN A 30 -8.01 -3.31 -5.80
C ASN A 30 -8.82 -2.52 -4.74
N TYR A 31 -9.81 -1.75 -5.17
CA TYR A 31 -10.65 -0.92 -4.29
C TYR A 31 -11.77 -1.68 -3.53
N GLY A 32 -12.01 -2.95 -3.86
CA GLY A 32 -12.98 -3.80 -3.15
C GLY A 32 -12.52 -4.20 -1.74
N ASN A 33 -13.45 -4.26 -0.79
CA ASN A 33 -13.18 -4.74 0.56
C ASN A 33 -12.84 -6.25 0.54
N ALA A 34 -11.62 -6.62 0.98
CA ALA A 34 -11.13 -8.00 1.01
C ALA A 34 -11.99 -8.96 1.86
N SER A 35 -12.75 -8.43 2.82
CA SER A 35 -13.67 -9.21 3.65
C SER A 35 -15.01 -9.51 2.96
N SER A 36 -15.36 -8.81 1.88
CA SER A 36 -16.62 -9.03 1.17
C SER A 36 -16.65 -10.37 0.42
N ILE A 37 -17.81 -11.03 0.43
CA ILE A 37 -18.03 -12.31 -0.25
C ILE A 37 -18.27 -12.17 -1.76
N HIS A 38 -18.59 -10.95 -2.22
CA HIS A 38 -18.84 -10.63 -3.62
C HIS A 38 -17.54 -10.65 -4.44
N GLN A 39 -17.67 -10.70 -5.77
CA GLN A 39 -16.56 -10.95 -6.69
C GLN A 39 -15.38 -9.97 -6.53
N LEU A 40 -15.67 -8.68 -6.29
CA LEU A 40 -14.64 -7.66 -6.06
C LEU A 40 -13.85 -7.89 -4.76
N GLY A 41 -14.52 -8.34 -3.68
CA GLY A 41 -13.84 -8.67 -2.42
C GLY A 41 -13.00 -9.94 -2.51
N LYS A 42 -13.51 -10.97 -3.21
CA LYS A 42 -12.76 -12.21 -3.47
C LYS A 42 -11.46 -11.97 -4.24
N LYS A 43 -11.48 -11.07 -5.23
CA LYS A 43 -10.27 -10.69 -6.00
C LYS A 43 -9.21 -10.00 -5.15
N ASN A 44 -9.61 -9.38 -4.05
CA ASN A 44 -8.73 -8.59 -3.18
C ASN A 44 -8.30 -9.33 -1.92
N ARG A 45 -8.64 -10.62 -1.79
CA ARG A 45 -8.10 -11.47 -0.72
C ARG A 45 -6.63 -11.77 -0.99
N GLY A 46 -5.76 -11.29 -0.10
CA GLY A 46 -4.34 -11.60 -0.13
C GLY A 46 -4.04 -13.07 0.20
N PRO A 47 -2.78 -13.51 0.01
CA PRO A 47 -2.35 -14.91 0.20
C PRO A 47 -2.48 -15.41 1.65
N LEU A 48 -2.70 -14.52 2.62
CA LEU A 48 -2.86 -14.84 4.04
C LEU A 48 -4.31 -15.19 4.42
N SER A 49 -4.96 -16.06 3.66
CA SER A 49 -6.22 -16.65 4.11
C SER A 49 -5.88 -17.77 5.09
N ILE A 50 -5.92 -17.50 6.39
CA ILE A 50 -5.88 -18.56 7.41
C ILE A 50 -7.12 -19.42 7.15
N LYS A 51 -6.90 -20.65 6.65
CA LYS A 51 -7.95 -21.67 6.58
C LYS A 51 -8.22 -22.22 7.97
#